data_AF-A0A9P6HD06-F1
#
_entry.id   AF-A0A9P6HD06-F1
#
_cell.length_a   1.000
_cell.length_b   1.000
_cell.length_c   1.000
_cell.angle_alpha   90.00
_cell.angle_beta   90.00
_cell.angle_gamma   90.00
#
_symmetry.space_group_name_H-M   'P 1'
#
loop_
_entity.id
_entity.type
_entity.pdbx_description
1 polymer ?
#
loop_
_entity_poly.entity_id
_entity_poly.type
_entity_poly.pdbx_seq_one_letter_code
_entity_poly.pdbx_strand_id
1 'polypeptide(L)'
;FFEPINVSATHIYHSALELCPTSSIVRRLYYQRCRGDTCLPRVVVGAPDSWDQAVSFSNKDRYVSCIWSPCGRFIAAQTPITVEIRDQLTAELLTTLQPPETIHLEGPLAYSPDGRSLACASDTSILIWDLQTGGVAGE
;
A
#
# COMPACT_ATOMS: atom_id res chain seq x y z
N PHE A 1 7.10 16.50 -3.84
CA PHE A 1 7.24 16.06 -2.43
C PHE A 1 8.41 16.69 -1.68
N PHE A 2 9.56 16.96 -2.29
CA PHE A 2 10.72 17.55 -1.59
C PHE A 2 10.61 19.05 -1.26
N GLU A 3 9.95 19.86 -2.11
CA GLU A 3 9.82 21.31 -1.86
C GLU A 3 9.09 21.68 -0.56
N PRO A 4 7.92 21.09 -0.23
CA PRO A 4 7.24 21.38 1.04
C PRO A 4 8.07 20.99 2.26
N ILE A 5 8.85 19.89 2.14
CA ILE A 5 9.74 19.41 3.20
C ILE A 5 10.90 20.38 3.42
N ASN A 6 11.44 20.99 2.36
CA ASN A 6 12.56 21.92 2.47
C ASN A 6 12.13 23.27 3.08
N VAL A 7 10.90 23.75 2.79
CA VAL A 7 10.42 25.06 3.26
C VAL A 7 9.73 24.98 4.63
N SER A 8 9.22 23.81 5.03
CA SER A 8 8.44 23.66 6.27
C SER A 8 8.65 22.32 6.99
N ALA A 9 9.89 21.80 6.98
CA ALA A 9 10.26 20.60 7.73
C ALA A 9 9.74 20.63 9.17
N THR A 10 9.93 21.75 9.87
CA THR A 10 9.51 21.93 11.27
C THR A 10 8.00 21.76 11.42
N HIS A 11 7.19 22.39 10.59
CA HIS A 11 5.73 22.26 10.65
C HIS A 11 5.26 20.83 10.40
N ILE A 12 5.90 20.11 9.46
CA ILE A 12 5.59 18.71 9.17
C ILE A 12 5.89 17.80 10.37
N TYR A 13 7.04 17.98 11.03
CA TYR A 13 7.38 17.21 12.22
C TYR A 13 6.48 17.55 13.42
N HIS A 14 6.08 18.81 13.57
CA HIS A 14 5.16 19.24 14.61
C HIS A 14 3.76 18.65 14.42
N SER A 15 3.18 18.69 13.20
CA SER A 15 1.87 18.09 12.93
C SER A 15 1.90 16.57 13.00
N ALA A 16 2.99 15.94 12.56
CA ALA A 16 3.14 14.49 12.64
C ALA A 16 3.17 14.00 14.09
N LEU A 17 3.79 14.75 15.02
CA LEU A 17 3.85 14.42 16.44
C LEU A 17 2.46 14.33 17.10
N GLU A 18 1.52 15.18 16.68
CA GLU A 18 0.15 15.19 17.21
C GLU A 18 -0.68 14.02 16.70
N LEU A 19 -0.40 13.56 15.48
CA LEU A 19 -1.05 12.42 14.84
C LEU A 19 -0.39 11.08 15.20
N CYS A 20 0.82 11.11 15.77
CA CYS A 20 1.49 9.91 16.25
C CYS A 20 0.69 9.24 17.38
N PRO A 21 0.63 7.90 17.41
CA PRO A 21 -0.05 7.18 18.47
C PRO A 21 0.51 7.50 19.87
N THR A 22 -0.35 7.52 20.88
CA THR A 22 0.01 7.91 22.26
C THR A 22 1.14 7.05 22.85
N SER A 23 1.20 5.75 22.51
CA SER A 23 2.24 4.83 22.97
C SER A 23 3.53 4.86 22.14
N SER A 24 3.52 5.54 20.98
CA SER A 24 4.67 5.56 20.08
C SER A 24 5.91 6.17 20.77
N ILE A 25 7.10 5.66 20.42
CA ILE A 25 8.36 6.15 20.99
C ILE A 25 8.60 7.63 20.65
N VAL A 26 8.20 8.03 19.44
CA VAL A 26 8.29 9.41 18.95
C VAL A 26 7.45 10.34 19.82
N ARG A 27 6.19 9.99 20.09
CA ARG A 27 5.33 10.80 20.96
C ARG A 27 5.87 10.86 22.39
N ARG A 28 6.33 9.75 22.97
CA ARG A 28 6.90 9.74 24.33
C ARG A 28 8.14 10.62 24.47
N LEU A 29 9.03 10.63 23.49
CA LEU A 29 10.30 11.36 23.56
C LEU A 29 10.16 12.87 23.27
N TYR A 30 9.26 13.25 22.36
CA TYR A 30 9.23 14.62 21.83
C TYR A 30 8.00 15.42 22.25
N TYR A 31 6.87 14.78 22.59
CA TYR A 31 5.63 15.50 22.93
C TYR A 31 5.77 16.39 24.17
N GLN A 32 6.51 15.93 25.20
CA GLN A 32 6.73 16.75 26.40
C GLN A 32 7.62 17.98 26.13
N ARG A 33 8.52 17.89 25.13
CA ARG A 33 9.41 19.00 24.74
C ARG A 33 8.65 20.09 23.99
N CYS A 34 7.60 19.73 23.25
CA CYS A 34 6.77 20.66 22.48
C CYS A 34 5.57 21.21 23.27
N ARG A 35 5.32 20.73 24.50
CA ARG A 35 4.13 21.08 25.29
C ARG A 35 4.07 22.54 25.74
N GLY A 36 5.18 23.29 25.62
CA GLY A 36 5.26 24.72 25.93
C GLY A 36 4.84 25.65 24.79
N ASP A 37 4.75 25.15 23.55
CA ASP A 37 4.38 25.94 22.38
C ASP A 37 2.86 25.89 22.19
N THR A 38 2.18 26.95 22.63
CA THR A 38 0.71 27.08 22.68
C THR A 38 0.00 27.17 21.32
N CYS A 39 0.72 27.03 20.21
CA CYS A 39 0.18 27.20 18.86
C CYS A 39 -0.05 25.86 18.11
N LEU A 40 0.09 24.71 18.78
CA LEU A 40 -0.01 23.41 18.13
C LEU A 40 -1.45 22.82 18.21
N PRO A 41 -2.01 22.33 17.08
CA PRO A 41 -3.36 21.78 17.00
C PRO A 41 -3.49 20.40 17.70
N ARG A 42 -3.84 20.42 18.98
CA ARG A 42 -3.96 19.20 19.79
C ARG A 42 -5.11 18.27 19.35
N VAL A 43 -4.79 17.01 19.08
CA VAL A 43 -5.79 15.93 19.02
C VAL A 43 -6.28 15.61 20.44
N VAL A 44 -7.54 15.98 20.75
CA VAL A 44 -8.17 15.79 22.07
C VAL A 44 -8.95 14.47 22.16
N VAL A 45 -9.43 13.96 21.03
CA VAL A 45 -10.23 12.73 20.92
C VAL A 45 -9.80 11.95 19.68
N GLY A 46 -9.77 10.61 19.77
CA GLY A 46 -9.55 9.73 18.61
C GLY A 46 -8.09 9.53 18.21
N ALA A 47 -7.12 9.97 19.01
CA ALA A 47 -5.72 9.62 18.78
C ALA A 47 -5.54 8.10 18.97
N PRO A 48 -4.97 7.37 17.98
CA PRO A 48 -4.75 5.94 18.13
C PRO A 48 -3.73 5.67 19.25
N ASP A 49 -3.86 4.54 19.93
CA ASP A 49 -2.93 4.20 21.01
C ASP A 49 -1.62 3.63 20.47
N SER A 50 -1.68 2.78 19.45
CA SER A 50 -0.52 2.23 18.73
C SER A 50 -0.64 2.46 17.23
N TRP A 51 0.46 2.29 16.50
CA TRP A 51 0.38 2.19 15.05
C TRP A 51 -0.39 0.92 14.70
N ASP A 52 -1.12 0.97 13.58
CA ASP A 52 -1.79 -0.21 13.06
C ASP A 52 -0.78 -1.33 12.79
N GLN A 53 -1.23 -2.57 12.93
CA GLN A 53 -0.39 -3.72 12.74
C GLN A 53 0.08 -3.78 11.28
N ALA A 54 1.39 -3.71 11.07
CA ALA A 54 1.99 -3.92 9.76
C ALA A 54 2.19 -5.42 9.54
N VAL A 55 1.58 -5.96 8.50
CA VAL A 55 1.81 -7.35 8.06
C VAL A 55 2.77 -7.32 6.88
N SER A 56 3.75 -8.23 6.89
CA SER A 56 4.68 -8.42 5.78
C SER A 56 4.63 -9.87 5.30
N PHE A 57 4.84 -10.05 4.00
CA PHE A 57 4.96 -11.36 3.38
C PHE A 57 6.14 -11.35 2.42
N SER A 58 6.70 -12.53 2.17
CA SER A 58 7.78 -12.73 1.22
C SER A 58 7.46 -13.90 0.30
N ASN A 59 7.98 -13.82 -0.92
CA ASN A 59 8.02 -14.92 -1.86
C ASN A 59 9.49 -15.17 -2.25
N LYS A 60 9.80 -16.37 -2.74
CA LYS A 60 11.11 -16.74 -3.30
C LYS A 60 11.46 -15.87 -4.50
N ASP A 61 10.46 -15.51 -5.29
CA ASP A 61 10.61 -14.61 -6.44
C ASP A 61 10.48 -13.15 -6.02
N ARG A 62 11.21 -12.26 -6.71
CA ARG A 62 11.18 -10.81 -6.45
C ARG A 62 9.87 -10.22 -6.94
N TYR A 63 9.16 -9.50 -6.08
CA TYR A 63 8.04 -8.67 -6.53
C TYR A 63 8.54 -7.48 -7.35
N VAL A 64 7.96 -7.28 -8.54
CA VAL A 64 8.29 -6.21 -9.48
C VAL A 64 7.40 -4.98 -9.23
N SER A 65 6.13 -5.22 -8.90
CA SER A 65 5.15 -4.16 -8.68
C SER A 65 4.08 -4.61 -7.68
N CYS A 66 3.43 -3.66 -7.03
CA CYS A 66 2.24 -3.92 -6.23
C CYS A 66 1.25 -2.76 -6.29
N ILE A 67 -0.04 -3.09 -6.23
CA ILE A 67 -1.12 -2.10 -6.26
C ILE A 67 -2.27 -2.53 -5.34
N TRP A 68 -2.88 -1.53 -4.70
CA TRP A 68 -4.07 -1.69 -3.90
C TRP A 68 -5.31 -1.83 -4.76
N SER A 69 -6.23 -2.70 -4.35
CA SER A 69 -7.55 -2.72 -4.95
C SER A 69 -8.31 -1.43 -4.62
N PRO A 70 -9.27 -1.01 -5.48
CA PRO A 70 -10.09 0.19 -5.22
C PRO A 70 -10.91 0.11 -3.92
N CYS A 71 -11.26 -1.11 -3.49
CA CYS A 71 -11.97 -1.33 -2.23
C CYS A 71 -11.04 -1.35 -1.00
N GLY A 72 -9.72 -1.22 -1.18
CA GLY A 72 -8.71 -1.21 -0.12
C GLY A 72 -8.41 -2.57 0.50
N ARG A 73 -9.28 -3.57 0.33
CA ARG A 73 -9.17 -4.87 1.01
C ARG A 73 -8.11 -5.81 0.42
N PHE A 74 -7.75 -5.63 -0.85
CA PHE A 74 -6.86 -6.57 -1.55
C PHE A 74 -5.61 -5.86 -2.07
N ILE A 75 -4.53 -6.63 -2.16
CA ILE A 75 -3.28 -6.20 -2.76
C ILE A 75 -2.98 -7.14 -3.92
N ALA A 76 -2.74 -6.58 -5.11
CA ALA A 76 -2.12 -7.32 -6.20
C ALA A 76 -0.60 -7.12 -6.12
N ALA A 77 0.14 -8.22 -6.08
CA ALA A 77 1.60 -8.23 -6.04
C ALA A 77 2.13 -9.04 -7.23
N GLN A 78 2.83 -8.37 -8.14
CA GLN A 78 3.35 -8.95 -9.37
C GLN A 78 4.74 -9.51 -9.16
N THR A 79 4.94 -10.76 -9.56
CA THR A 79 6.24 -11.38 -9.80
C THR A 79 6.54 -11.35 -11.31
N PRO A 80 7.75 -11.72 -11.76
CA PRO A 80 8.08 -11.75 -13.18
C PRO A 80 7.25 -12.75 -14.01
N ILE A 81 6.51 -13.66 -13.36
CA ILE A 81 5.79 -14.75 -14.03
C ILE A 81 4.33 -14.88 -13.60
N THR A 82 3.93 -14.30 -12.47
CA THR A 82 2.59 -14.43 -11.91
C THR A 82 2.17 -13.16 -11.18
N VAL A 83 0.87 -12.98 -10.98
CA VAL A 83 0.34 -11.95 -10.09
C VAL A 83 -0.40 -12.61 -8.94
N GLU A 84 -0.01 -12.29 -7.72
CA GLU A 84 -0.66 -12.77 -6.50
C GLU A 84 -1.67 -11.75 -5.99
N ILE A 85 -2.87 -12.21 -5.67
CA ILE A 85 -3.88 -11.41 -4.98
C ILE A 85 -3.92 -11.85 -3.53
N ARG A 86 -3.72 -10.89 -2.62
CA ARG A 86 -3.63 -11.11 -1.18
C ARG A 86 -4.63 -10.26 -0.42
N ASP A 87 -5.09 -10.76 0.73
CA ASP A 87 -5.87 -9.95 1.68
C ASP A 87 -4.93 -8.95 2.38
N GLN A 88 -5.37 -7.69 2.49
CA GLN A 88 -4.63 -6.62 3.13
C GLN A 88 -4.28 -6.92 4.60
N LEU A 89 -5.27 -7.41 5.35
CA LEU A 89 -5.20 -7.46 6.81
C LEU A 89 -4.40 -8.67 7.27
N THR A 90 -4.56 -9.80 6.58
CA THR A 90 -3.91 -11.05 6.96
C THR A 90 -2.66 -11.37 6.14
N ALA A 91 -2.46 -10.68 5.01
CA ALA A 91 -1.48 -11.02 3.98
C ALA A 91 -1.61 -12.44 3.41
N GLU A 92 -2.75 -13.08 3.61
CA GLU A 92 -3.04 -14.41 3.07
C GLU A 92 -3.18 -14.36 1.55
N LEU A 93 -2.65 -15.39 0.88
CA LEU A 93 -2.79 -15.57 -0.55
C LEU A 93 -4.20 -16.06 -0.87
N LEU A 94 -4.96 -15.24 -1.59
CA LEU A 94 -6.34 -15.55 -2.01
C LEU A 94 -6.35 -16.25 -3.36
N THR A 95 -5.59 -15.73 -4.33
CA THR A 95 -5.49 -16.33 -5.66
C THR A 95 -4.17 -15.96 -6.33
N THR A 96 -3.74 -16.79 -7.27
CA THR A 96 -2.58 -16.55 -8.13
C THR A 96 -3.05 -16.53 -9.58
N LEU A 97 -2.88 -15.39 -10.23
CA LEU A 97 -3.16 -15.19 -11.64
C LEU A 97 -1.94 -15.60 -12.44
N GLN A 98 -2.09 -16.64 -13.25
CA GLN A 98 -1.06 -17.08 -14.17
C GLN A 98 -1.39 -16.57 -15.58
N PRO A 99 -0.40 -16.05 -16.32
CA PRO A 99 -0.59 -15.77 -17.74
C PRO A 99 -0.80 -17.09 -18.51
N PRO A 100 -1.55 -17.07 -19.62
CA PRO A 100 -1.86 -18.27 -20.41
C PRO A 100 -0.64 -18.83 -21.13
N GLU A 101 0.31 -17.97 -21.52
CA GLU A 101 1.61 -18.34 -22.06
C GLU A 101 2.76 -17.98 -21.11
N THR A 102 3.94 -18.54 -21.35
CA THR A 102 5.14 -18.21 -20.57
C THR A 102 5.68 -16.85 -21.02
N ILE A 103 5.14 -15.78 -20.43
CA ILE A 103 5.54 -14.39 -20.69
C ILE A 103 6.04 -13.71 -19.42
N HIS A 104 6.99 -12.79 -19.61
CA HIS A 104 7.54 -12.00 -18.53
C HIS A 104 6.63 -10.80 -18.22
N LEU A 105 6.23 -10.69 -16.96
CA LEU A 105 5.40 -9.61 -16.45
C LEU A 105 6.30 -8.57 -15.80
N GLU A 106 6.77 -7.57 -16.57
CA GLU A 106 7.57 -6.45 -16.05
C GLU A 106 6.84 -5.09 -16.09
N GLY A 107 5.66 -5.03 -16.71
CA GLY A 107 4.90 -3.80 -16.85
C GLY A 107 4.08 -3.40 -15.61
N PRO A 108 3.47 -2.21 -15.62
CA PRO A 108 2.62 -1.73 -14.54
C PRO A 108 1.34 -2.58 -14.38
N LEU A 109 0.87 -2.68 -13.13
CA LEU A 109 -0.45 -3.20 -12.79
C LEU A 109 -1.47 -2.08 -12.70
N ALA A 110 -2.69 -2.35 -13.14
CA ALA A 110 -3.83 -1.45 -12.95
C ALA A 110 -5.09 -2.23 -12.61
N TYR A 111 -5.72 -1.89 -11.49
CA TYR A 111 -7.09 -2.32 -11.23
C TYR A 111 -8.06 -1.46 -12.05
N SER A 112 -9.08 -2.10 -12.58
CA SER A 112 -10.31 -1.43 -13.01
C SER A 112 -10.94 -0.66 -11.83
N PRO A 113 -11.59 0.50 -12.07
CA PRO A 113 -12.22 1.27 -11.00
C PRO A 113 -13.33 0.52 -10.25
N ASP A 114 -13.99 -0.44 -10.91
CA ASP A 114 -15.01 -1.30 -10.30
C ASP A 114 -14.40 -2.50 -9.55
N GLY A 115 -13.08 -2.68 -9.63
CA GLY A 115 -12.33 -3.75 -8.97
C GLY A 115 -12.58 -5.15 -9.55
N ARG A 116 -13.23 -5.26 -10.71
CA ARG A 116 -13.58 -6.56 -11.32
C ARG A 116 -12.50 -7.12 -12.22
N SER A 117 -11.71 -6.24 -12.82
CA SER A 117 -10.62 -6.62 -13.70
C SER A 117 -9.28 -6.09 -13.22
N LEU A 118 -8.22 -6.84 -13.51
CA LEU A 118 -6.84 -6.45 -13.33
C LEU A 118 -6.14 -6.48 -14.68
N ALA A 119 -5.50 -5.37 -15.05
CA ALA A 119 -4.65 -5.28 -16.23
C ALA A 119 -3.17 -5.35 -15.82
N CYS A 120 -2.37 -6.07 -16.59
CA CYS A 120 -0.91 -6.09 -16.50
C CYS A 120 -0.32 -6.00 -17.90
N ALA A 121 0.61 -5.07 -18.09
CA ALA A 121 1.40 -5.06 -19.31
C ALA A 121 2.53 -6.10 -19.22
N SER A 122 2.73 -6.82 -20.31
CA SER A 122 3.90 -7.67 -20.56
C SER A 122 4.77 -7.03 -21.65
N ASP A 123 5.85 -7.70 -22.03
CA ASP A 123 6.74 -7.24 -23.11
C ASP A 123 6.04 -7.21 -24.48
N THR A 124 5.05 -8.09 -24.68
CA THR A 124 4.45 -8.34 -26.00
C THR A 124 2.95 -8.09 -26.05
N SER A 125 2.25 -8.04 -24.91
CA SER A 125 0.80 -7.95 -24.82
C SER A 125 0.32 -7.25 -23.55
N ILE A 126 -0.98 -6.98 -23.46
CA ILE A 126 -1.61 -6.52 -22.23
C ILE A 126 -2.58 -7.60 -21.78
N LEU A 127 -2.29 -8.19 -20.63
CA LEU A 127 -3.17 -9.19 -20.05
C LEU A 127 -4.24 -8.52 -19.23
N ILE A 128 -5.48 -8.97 -19.40
CA ILE A 128 -6.59 -8.57 -18.56
C ILE A 128 -7.18 -9.82 -17.91
N TRP A 129 -7.17 -9.87 -16.58
CA TRP A 129 -7.87 -10.90 -15.82
C TRP A 129 -9.20 -10.38 -15.32
N ASP A 130 -10.22 -11.22 -15.41
CA ASP A 130 -11.48 -11.04 -14.70
C ASP A 130 -11.36 -11.73 -13.33
N LEU A 131 -11.41 -10.92 -12.27
CA LEU A 131 -11.25 -11.35 -10.88
C LEU A 131 -12.52 -12.00 -10.31
N GLN A 132 -13.68 -11.88 -10.97
CA GLN A 132 -14.89 -12.59 -10.55
C GLN A 132 -14.86 -14.05 -10.98
N THR A 133 -14.35 -14.31 -12.18
CA THR A 133 -14.26 -15.63 -12.77
C THR A 133 -12.90 -16.30 -12.55
N GLY A 134 -11.86 -15.51 -12.23
CA GLY A 134 -10.48 -15.97 -12.11
C GLY A 134 -9.81 -16.27 -13.45
N GLY A 135 -10.46 -15.95 -14.57
CA GLY A 135 -9.99 -16.23 -15.92
C GLY A 135 -9.31 -15.04 -16.59
N VAL A 136 -8.51 -15.33 -17.62
CA VAL A 136 -7.99 -14.31 -18.56
C VAL A 136 -9.16 -13.87 -19.44
N ALA A 137 -9.52 -12.59 -19.37
CA ALA A 137 -10.63 -12.01 -20.11
C ALA A 137 -10.23 -11.51 -21.52
N GLY A 138 -8.93 -11.27 -21.74
CA GLY A 138 -8.38 -10.89 -23.05
C GLY A 138 -6.85 -10.76 -23.05
N GLU A 139 -6.27 -10.97 -24.23
CA GLU A 139 -4.86 -10.73 -24.61
C GLU A 139 -4.72 -9.55 -25.56
#